data_AF-A0A9P1RAV2-F1
#
_entry.id   AF-A0A9P1RAV2-F1
#
_cell.length_a   1.000
_cell.length_b   1.000
_cell.length_c   1.000
_cell.angle_alpha   90.00
_cell.angle_beta   90.00
_cell.angle_gamma   90.00
#
_symmetry.space_group_name_H-M   'P 1'
#
loop_
_entity.id
_entity.type
_entity.pdbx_description
1 polymer ?
#
loop_
_entity_poly.entity_id
_entity_poly.type
_entity_poly.pdbx_seq_one_letter_code
_entity_poly.pdbx_strand_id
1 'polypeptide(L)'
;MIAECIGCGCTDVCACVSEDGACYWLRVDYSRGEGVCSHCPERVAEWDEATGRKSIDDQFIELMDALDGCDTPAAISQKLTELQGTVRDIASACRQTVLFSRAQAEFESTKADIELGPMEGGSLYTAWYLLMDRIARSPTRFHMRSSVRILLPLVADFLPEDPNA
;
A
#
# COMPACT_ATOMS: atom_id res chain seq x y z
N MET A 1 13.26 0.19 21.88
CA MET A 1 14.38 -0.75 21.67
C MET A 1 15.33 -0.10 20.68
N ILE A 2 16.65 -0.27 20.81
CA ILE A 2 17.60 0.21 19.81
C ILE A 2 17.60 -0.80 18.66
N ALA A 3 17.45 -0.34 17.42
CA ALA A 3 17.53 -1.19 16.24
C ALA A 3 18.96 -1.25 15.69
N GLU A 4 19.35 -2.42 15.18
CA GLU A 4 20.66 -2.68 14.58
C GLU A 4 20.53 -3.08 13.09
N CYS A 5 21.39 -2.53 12.23
CA CYS A 5 21.38 -2.86 10.81
C CYS A 5 21.97 -4.25 10.57
N ILE A 6 21.23 -5.12 9.88
CA ILE A 6 21.67 -6.50 9.57
C ILE A 6 22.88 -6.57 8.62
N GLY A 7 23.20 -5.46 7.94
CA GLY A 7 24.33 -5.38 7.01
C GLY A 7 25.61 -4.88 7.67
N CYS A 8 25.56 -3.70 8.30
CA CYS A 8 26.74 -3.00 8.81
C CYS A 8 26.79 -2.86 10.33
N GLY A 9 25.75 -3.25 11.06
CA GLY A 9 25.67 -3.13 12.52
C GLY A 9 25.47 -1.70 13.04
N CYS A 10 25.14 -0.73 12.19
CA CYS A 10 24.80 0.62 12.67
C CYS A 10 23.53 0.59 13.51
N THR A 11 23.41 1.52 14.45
CA THR A 11 22.26 1.62 15.37
C THR A 11 21.64 3.00 15.37
N ASP A 12 20.49 3.17 16.04
CA ASP A 12 19.82 4.47 16.22
C ASP A 12 20.72 5.57 16.79
N VAL A 13 21.75 5.18 17.54
CA VAL A 13 22.69 6.10 18.21
C VAL A 13 24.09 6.05 17.61
N CYS A 14 24.34 5.18 16.63
CA CYS A 14 25.64 5.00 16.00
C CYS A 14 25.48 4.73 14.50
N ALA A 15 25.36 5.80 13.72
CA ALA A 15 25.24 5.73 12.27
C ALA A 15 26.59 5.40 11.60
N CYS A 16 26.57 4.62 10.52
CA CYS A 16 27.68 4.57 9.59
C CYS A 16 27.82 5.92 8.88
N VAL A 17 29.04 6.26 8.47
CA VAL A 17 29.34 7.49 7.74
C VAL A 17 30.14 7.13 6.48
N SER A 18 29.70 7.62 5.32
CA SER A 18 30.47 7.58 4.07
C SER A 18 30.64 8.99 3.51
N GLU A 19 31.19 9.10 2.29
CA GLU A 19 31.28 10.37 1.56
C GLU A 19 29.91 11.04 1.35
N ASP A 20 28.82 10.26 1.29
CA ASP A 20 27.43 10.75 1.16
C ASP A 20 26.81 11.17 2.50
N GLY A 21 27.57 11.12 3.59
CA GLY A 21 27.13 11.48 4.94
C GLY A 21 26.70 10.29 5.80
N ALA A 22 25.99 10.59 6.89
CA ALA A 22 25.52 9.60 7.85
C ALA A 22 24.33 8.79 7.29
N CYS A 23 24.28 7.51 7.63
CA CYS A 23 23.19 6.63 7.21
C CYS A 23 21.85 6.97 7.87
N TYR A 24 20.76 6.53 7.24
CA TYR A 24 19.40 6.53 7.81
C TYR A 24 18.70 5.20 7.54
N TRP A 25 17.63 4.89 8.26
CA TRP A 25 16.90 3.63 8.07
C TRP A 25 16.12 3.61 6.74
N LEU A 26 16.39 2.61 5.89
CA LEU A 26 15.56 2.25 4.73
C LEU A 26 14.42 1.31 5.13
N ARG A 27 14.71 0.43 6.10
CA ARG A 27 13.79 -0.48 6.78
C ARG A 27 14.15 -0.50 8.25
N VAL A 28 13.16 -0.55 9.13
CA VAL A 28 13.39 -0.75 10.55
C VAL A 28 12.15 -1.39 11.16
N ASP A 29 12.37 -2.39 11.99
CA ASP A 29 11.34 -2.96 12.87
C ASP A 29 11.85 -2.88 14.31
N TYR A 30 11.40 -1.85 15.02
CA TYR A 30 11.77 -1.64 16.42
C TYR A 30 11.27 -2.72 17.37
N SER A 31 10.30 -3.56 16.95
CA SER A 31 9.86 -4.71 17.75
C SER A 31 10.88 -5.85 17.71
N ARG A 32 11.57 -5.99 16.57
CA ARG A 32 12.65 -6.97 16.35
C ARG A 32 14.01 -6.44 16.78
N GLY A 33 14.17 -5.13 16.90
CA GLY A 33 15.46 -4.50 17.16
C GLY A 33 16.41 -4.59 15.97
N GLU A 34 15.86 -4.72 14.76
CA GLU A 34 16.64 -4.96 13.54
C GLU A 34 16.17 -4.00 12.43
N GLY A 35 17.04 -3.73 11.45
CA GLY A 35 16.71 -2.93 10.27
C GLY A 35 17.73 -3.03 9.14
N VAL A 36 17.53 -2.20 8.10
CA VAL A 36 18.47 -2.01 6.99
C VAL A 36 18.66 -0.50 6.79
N CYS A 37 19.90 -0.02 6.86
CA CYS A 37 20.23 1.38 6.66
C CYS A 37 20.55 1.72 5.19
N SER A 38 20.62 3.01 4.88
CA SER A 38 20.86 3.57 3.54
C SER A 38 22.20 3.17 2.92
N HIS A 39 23.15 2.72 3.74
CA HIS A 39 24.47 2.27 3.29
C HIS A 39 24.55 0.77 3.01
N CYS A 40 23.49 0.01 3.30
CA CYS A 40 23.36 -1.41 2.96
C CYS A 40 22.13 -1.69 2.07
N PRO A 41 21.92 -0.96 0.96
CA PRO A 41 20.72 -1.12 0.12
C PRO A 41 20.58 -2.55 -0.44
N GLU A 42 21.68 -3.27 -0.62
CA GLU A 42 21.71 -4.66 -1.08
C GLU A 42 21.02 -5.65 -0.12
N ARG A 43 20.89 -5.29 1.16
CA ARG A 43 20.23 -6.13 2.19
C ARG A 43 18.71 -5.95 2.24
N VAL A 44 18.15 -4.97 1.53
CA VAL A 44 16.70 -4.69 1.58
C VAL A 44 15.86 -5.85 1.07
N ALA A 45 16.29 -6.55 0.01
CA ALA A 45 15.55 -7.67 -0.54
C ALA A 45 15.50 -8.87 0.43
N GLU A 46 16.65 -9.22 1.02
CA GLU A 46 16.76 -10.25 2.06
C GLU A 46 15.90 -9.92 3.28
N TRP A 47 15.91 -8.65 3.70
CA TRP A 47 15.08 -8.16 4.78
C TRP A 47 13.58 -8.27 4.48
N ASP A 48 13.15 -7.78 3.32
CA ASP A 48 11.74 -7.77 2.92
C ASP A 48 11.22 -9.23 2.81
N GLU A 49 12.04 -10.17 2.31
CA GLU A 49 11.74 -11.61 2.31
C GLU A 49 11.63 -12.20 3.73
N ALA A 50 12.63 -11.95 4.58
CA ALA A 50 12.68 -12.49 5.94
C ALA A 50 11.59 -11.93 6.88
N THR A 51 11.14 -10.71 6.62
CA THR A 51 10.07 -10.05 7.39
C THR A 51 8.69 -10.24 6.75
N GLY A 52 8.62 -10.83 5.56
CA GLY A 52 7.38 -10.90 4.78
C GLY A 52 6.84 -9.53 4.37
N ARG A 53 7.66 -8.47 4.42
CA ARG A 53 7.25 -7.10 4.11
C ARG A 53 7.25 -6.91 2.60
N LYS A 54 6.05 -6.80 2.02
CA LYS A 54 5.88 -6.58 0.57
C LYS A 54 5.69 -5.10 0.25
N SER A 55 6.18 -4.65 -0.91
CA SER A 55 5.91 -3.29 -1.37
C SER A 55 4.42 -3.12 -1.73
N ILE A 56 3.91 -1.88 -1.78
CA ILE A 56 2.53 -1.60 -2.24
C ILE A 56 2.29 -2.25 -3.61
N ASP A 57 3.28 -2.25 -4.49
CA ASP A 57 3.12 -2.73 -5.86
C ASP A 57 3.06 -4.26 -5.90
N ASP A 58 3.87 -4.96 -5.09
CA ASP A 58 3.83 -6.42 -5.02
C ASP A 58 2.51 -6.91 -4.39
N GLN A 59 2.08 -6.28 -3.29
CA GLN A 59 0.80 -6.60 -2.66
C GLN A 59 -0.38 -6.32 -3.60
N PHE A 60 -0.32 -5.24 -4.37
CA PHE A 60 -1.37 -4.92 -5.33
C PHE A 60 -1.39 -5.89 -6.52
N ILE A 61 -0.23 -6.36 -6.99
CA ILE A 61 -0.17 -7.42 -8.01
C ILE A 61 -0.84 -8.70 -7.49
N GLU A 62 -0.52 -9.12 -6.26
CA GLU A 62 -1.15 -10.30 -5.66
C GLU A 62 -2.66 -10.13 -5.47
N LEU A 63 -3.11 -8.93 -5.09
CA LEU A 63 -4.54 -8.61 -5.02
C LEU A 63 -5.21 -8.75 -6.39
N MET A 64 -4.58 -8.23 -7.46
CA MET A 64 -5.09 -8.35 -8.83
C MET A 64 -5.16 -9.81 -9.27
N ASP A 65 -4.11 -10.61 -9.02
CA ASP A 65 -4.09 -12.04 -9.35
C ASP A 65 -5.17 -12.81 -8.59
N ALA A 66 -5.44 -12.44 -7.33
CA ALA A 66 -6.50 -13.05 -6.53
C ALA A 66 -7.92 -12.67 -6.99
N LEU A 67 -8.06 -11.59 -7.75
CA LEU A 67 -9.30 -11.13 -8.38
C LEU A 67 -9.47 -11.65 -9.80
N ASP A 68 -8.50 -12.38 -10.35
CA ASP A 68 -8.57 -12.92 -11.71
C ASP A 68 -9.81 -13.82 -11.90
N GLY A 69 -10.50 -13.65 -13.03
CA GLY A 69 -11.77 -14.29 -13.34
C GLY A 69 -13.01 -13.73 -12.63
N CYS A 70 -12.90 -12.67 -11.84
CA CYS A 70 -14.07 -11.97 -11.28
C CYS A 70 -14.67 -10.99 -12.31
N ASP A 71 -15.70 -11.42 -13.04
CA ASP A 71 -16.24 -10.65 -14.17
C ASP A 71 -17.56 -9.91 -13.88
N THR A 72 -18.07 -9.97 -12.65
CA THR A 72 -19.33 -9.31 -12.27
C THR A 72 -19.16 -8.40 -11.04
N PRO A 73 -19.97 -7.32 -10.91
CA PRO A 73 -19.91 -6.44 -9.75
C PRO A 73 -20.06 -7.18 -8.41
N ALA A 74 -20.94 -8.19 -8.36
CA ALA A 74 -21.16 -9.00 -7.17
C ALA A 74 -19.95 -9.89 -6.83
N ALA A 75 -19.36 -10.57 -7.83
CA ALA A 75 -18.19 -11.41 -7.63
C ALA A 75 -16.97 -10.60 -7.16
N ILE A 76 -16.74 -9.43 -7.75
CA ILE A 76 -15.67 -8.51 -7.37
C ILE A 76 -15.85 -8.04 -5.92
N SER A 77 -17.04 -7.53 -5.56
CA SER A 77 -17.32 -7.05 -4.19
C SER A 77 -17.18 -8.15 -3.15
N GLN A 78 -17.66 -9.37 -3.46
CA GLN A 78 -17.49 -10.53 -2.60
C GLN A 78 -16.00 -10.84 -2.41
N LYS A 79 -15.23 -10.88 -3.51
CA LYS A 79 -13.81 -11.22 -3.44
C LYS A 79 -12.97 -10.19 -2.68
N LEU A 80 -13.26 -8.90 -2.87
CA LEU A 80 -12.65 -7.81 -2.10
C LEU A 80 -12.97 -7.92 -0.61
N THR A 81 -14.18 -8.36 -0.26
CA THR A 81 -14.57 -8.59 1.15
C THR A 81 -13.81 -9.77 1.75
N GLU A 82 -13.65 -10.87 1.02
CA GLU A 82 -12.81 -12.01 1.45
C GLU A 82 -11.34 -11.58 1.66
N LEU A 83 -10.85 -10.64 0.86
CA LEU A 83 -9.49 -10.11 0.89
C LEU A 83 -9.34 -8.83 1.73
N GLN A 84 -10.31 -8.52 2.60
CA GLN A 84 -10.37 -7.24 3.31
C GLN A 84 -9.10 -6.90 4.09
N GLY A 85 -8.41 -7.90 4.67
CA GLY A 85 -7.14 -7.70 5.40
C GLY A 85 -6.06 -7.14 4.47
N THR A 86 -5.84 -7.81 3.34
CA THR A 86 -4.89 -7.36 2.31
C THR A 86 -5.24 -5.97 1.77
N VAL A 87 -6.52 -5.71 1.48
CA VAL A 87 -6.96 -4.40 0.98
C VAL A 87 -6.69 -3.29 2.00
N ARG A 88 -6.97 -3.54 3.29
CA ARG A 88 -6.70 -2.59 4.38
C ARG A 88 -5.21 -2.37 4.61
N ASP A 89 -4.38 -3.41 4.54
CA ASP A 89 -2.93 -3.30 4.67
C ASP A 89 -2.32 -2.41 3.58
N ILE A 90 -2.70 -2.65 2.32
CA ILE A 90 -2.24 -1.82 1.21
C ILE A 90 -2.77 -0.39 1.38
N ALA A 91 -4.05 -0.20 1.74
CA ALA A 91 -4.62 1.13 1.96
C ALA A 91 -3.89 1.90 3.07
N SER A 92 -3.55 1.23 4.18
CA SER A 92 -2.74 1.80 5.27
C SER A 92 -1.38 2.27 4.76
N ALA A 93 -0.69 1.44 3.98
CA ALA A 93 0.58 1.81 3.36
C ALA A 93 0.43 2.98 2.36
N CYS A 94 -0.65 3.01 1.57
CA CYS A 94 -0.95 4.11 0.66
C CYS A 94 -1.15 5.44 1.40
N ARG A 95 -1.90 5.44 2.52
CA ARG A 95 -2.16 6.62 3.35
C ARG A 95 -0.90 7.24 3.96
N GLN A 96 0.17 6.45 4.12
CA GLN A 96 1.48 6.91 4.61
C GLN A 96 2.33 7.59 3.52
N THR A 97 1.89 7.59 2.25
CA THR A 97 2.67 8.20 1.16
C THR A 97 2.42 9.70 1.04
N VAL A 98 3.47 10.46 0.70
CA VAL A 98 3.35 11.90 0.38
C VAL A 98 2.38 12.15 -0.78
N LEU A 99 2.30 11.21 -1.73
CA LEU A 99 1.34 11.27 -2.84
C LEU A 99 -0.11 11.30 -2.34
N PHE A 100 -0.47 10.42 -1.41
CA PHE A 100 -1.80 10.40 -0.82
C PHE A 100 -2.08 11.69 -0.04
N SER A 101 -1.14 12.13 0.80
CA SER A 101 -1.29 13.38 1.57
C SER A 101 -1.57 14.59 0.67
N ARG A 102 -0.98 14.65 -0.52
CA ARG A 102 -1.21 15.73 -1.49
C ARG A 102 -2.55 15.61 -2.22
N ALA A 103 -3.11 14.41 -2.33
CA ALA A 103 -4.36 14.14 -3.03
C ALA A 103 -5.59 14.15 -2.10
N GLN A 104 -5.43 14.48 -0.81
CA GLN A 104 -6.47 14.28 0.20
C GLN A 104 -7.79 15.02 -0.11
N ALA A 105 -7.73 16.25 -0.65
CA ALA A 105 -8.95 16.97 -1.02
C ALA A 105 -9.73 16.30 -2.17
N GLU A 106 -9.01 15.83 -3.21
CA GLU A 106 -9.61 15.10 -4.34
C GLU A 106 -10.15 13.73 -3.88
N PHE A 107 -9.42 13.07 -2.97
CA PHE A 107 -9.84 11.81 -2.34
C PHE A 107 -11.18 11.97 -1.60
N GLU A 108 -11.31 12.94 -0.71
CA GLU A 108 -12.54 13.16 0.06
C GLU A 108 -13.71 13.55 -0.85
N SER A 109 -13.46 14.38 -1.88
CA SER A 109 -14.47 14.72 -2.88
C SER A 109 -14.96 13.48 -3.63
N THR A 110 -14.04 12.62 -4.06
CA THR A 110 -14.39 11.38 -4.78
C THR A 110 -15.17 10.43 -3.88
N LYS A 111 -14.80 10.34 -2.60
CA LYS A 111 -15.53 9.53 -1.61
C LYS A 111 -16.98 10.00 -1.46
N ALA A 112 -17.19 11.31 -1.30
CA ALA A 112 -18.52 11.89 -1.18
C ALA A 112 -19.36 11.62 -2.44
N ASP A 113 -18.77 11.71 -3.65
CA ASP A 113 -19.47 11.41 -4.89
C ASP A 113 -19.95 9.95 -4.96
N ILE A 114 -19.12 9.00 -4.49
CA ILE A 114 -19.49 7.58 -4.41
C ILE A 114 -20.61 7.34 -3.41
N GLU A 115 -20.60 8.03 -2.26
CA GLU A 115 -21.65 7.94 -1.24
C GLU A 115 -22.98 8.50 -1.74
N LEU A 116 -22.95 9.59 -2.51
CA LEU A 116 -24.15 10.24 -3.06
C LEU A 116 -24.78 9.45 -4.20
N GLY A 117 -23.99 8.76 -5.01
CA GLY A 117 -24.48 8.09 -6.22
C GLY A 117 -23.65 6.86 -6.61
N PRO A 118 -23.71 5.77 -5.84
CA PRO A 118 -23.00 4.55 -6.19
C PRO A 118 -23.54 3.94 -7.49
N MET A 119 -22.65 3.30 -8.25
CA MET A 119 -23.02 2.49 -9.41
C MET A 119 -23.86 1.27 -9.00
N GLU A 120 -24.48 0.63 -10.00
CA GLU A 120 -25.01 -0.72 -9.82
C GLU A 120 -23.88 -1.66 -9.34
N GLY A 121 -24.07 -2.29 -8.18
CA GLY A 121 -23.02 -3.01 -7.45
C GLY A 121 -22.56 -2.34 -6.14
N GLY A 122 -23.04 -1.12 -5.85
CA GLY A 122 -22.82 -0.43 -4.58
C GLY A 122 -21.49 0.33 -4.50
N SER A 123 -21.24 1.00 -3.37
CA SER A 123 -20.10 1.90 -3.18
C SER A 123 -18.74 1.18 -3.26
N LEU A 124 -18.64 -0.04 -2.73
CA LEU A 124 -17.41 -0.86 -2.82
C LEU A 124 -17.02 -1.14 -4.27
N TYR A 125 -17.96 -1.64 -5.07
CA TYR A 125 -17.73 -1.87 -6.49
C TYR A 125 -17.43 -0.56 -7.22
N THR A 126 -18.13 0.52 -6.89
CA THR A 126 -17.90 1.84 -7.50
C THR A 126 -16.45 2.30 -7.26
N ALA A 127 -15.94 2.18 -6.03
CA ALA A 127 -14.56 2.52 -5.70
C ALA A 127 -13.55 1.65 -6.45
N TRP A 128 -13.80 0.33 -6.52
CA TRP A 128 -12.96 -0.59 -7.28
C TRP A 128 -12.93 -0.25 -8.77
N TYR A 129 -14.11 -0.02 -9.36
CA TYR A 129 -14.25 0.36 -10.76
C TYR A 129 -13.47 1.63 -11.07
N LEU A 130 -13.59 2.68 -10.24
CA LEU A 130 -12.85 3.93 -10.41
C LEU A 130 -11.33 3.73 -10.36
N LEU A 131 -10.85 2.87 -9.46
CA LEU A 131 -9.43 2.52 -9.38
C LEU A 131 -8.96 1.82 -10.67
N MET A 132 -9.69 0.79 -11.12
CA MET A 132 -9.37 0.04 -12.35
C MET A 132 -9.41 0.94 -13.58
N ASP A 133 -10.43 1.78 -13.67
CA ASP A 133 -10.63 2.73 -14.75
C ASP A 133 -9.48 3.73 -14.86
N ARG A 134 -9.05 4.29 -13.73
CA ARG A 134 -7.89 5.18 -13.66
C ARG A 134 -6.59 4.47 -14.04
N ILE A 135 -6.41 3.22 -13.63
CA ILE A 135 -5.27 2.38 -14.03
C ILE A 135 -5.27 2.16 -15.54
N ALA A 136 -6.38 1.71 -16.12
CA ALA A 136 -6.50 1.41 -17.55
C ALA A 136 -6.23 2.63 -18.44
N ARG A 137 -6.57 3.84 -17.96
CA ARG A 137 -6.32 5.10 -18.67
C ARG A 137 -4.97 5.75 -18.35
N SER A 138 -4.15 5.15 -17.50
CA SER A 138 -2.88 5.76 -17.07
C SER A 138 -1.85 5.75 -18.20
N PRO A 139 -1.26 6.90 -18.59
CA PRO A 139 -0.35 6.98 -19.74
C PRO A 139 1.04 6.40 -19.45
N THR A 140 1.40 6.23 -18.17
CA THR A 140 2.69 5.63 -17.78
C THR A 140 2.54 4.80 -16.51
N ARG A 141 3.55 3.96 -16.25
CA ARG A 141 3.65 3.16 -15.01
C ARG A 141 3.67 4.04 -13.76
N PHE A 142 4.23 5.25 -13.83
CA PHE A 142 4.19 6.19 -12.71
C PHE A 142 2.76 6.64 -12.39
N HIS A 143 1.97 6.98 -13.41
CA HIS A 143 0.56 7.35 -13.25
C HIS A 143 -0.25 6.17 -12.71
N MET A 144 -0.05 4.96 -13.24
CA MET A 144 -0.70 3.74 -12.75
C MET A 144 -0.42 3.52 -11.24
N ARG A 145 0.86 3.58 -10.85
CA ARG A 145 1.28 3.43 -9.45
C ARG A 145 0.71 4.52 -8.54
N SER A 146 0.52 5.72 -9.08
CA SER A 146 -0.09 6.84 -8.38
C SER A 146 -1.59 6.63 -8.19
N SER A 147 -2.30 6.10 -9.21
CA SER A 147 -3.71 5.72 -9.12
C SER A 147 -3.97 4.74 -7.99
N VAL A 148 -3.16 3.69 -7.84
CA VAL A 148 -3.24 2.75 -6.71
C VAL A 148 -3.08 3.47 -5.37
N ARG A 149 -2.04 4.31 -5.24
CA ARG A 149 -1.74 5.02 -3.99
C ARG A 149 -2.79 6.03 -3.58
N ILE A 150 -3.58 6.55 -4.52
CA ILE A 150 -4.62 7.54 -4.27
C ILE A 150 -5.99 6.88 -4.07
N LEU A 151 -6.36 5.92 -4.92
CA LEU A 151 -7.73 5.41 -4.99
C LEU A 151 -7.95 4.08 -4.26
N LEU A 152 -6.92 3.26 -4.04
CA LEU A 152 -7.11 2.01 -3.27
C LEU A 152 -7.66 2.26 -1.85
N PRO A 153 -7.28 3.34 -1.13
CA PRO A 153 -7.90 3.64 0.16
C PRO A 153 -9.41 3.89 0.09
N LEU A 154 -9.99 4.27 -1.06
CA LEU A 154 -11.46 4.33 -1.22
C LEU A 154 -12.07 2.94 -1.17
N VAL A 155 -11.43 1.95 -1.82
CA VAL A 155 -11.88 0.56 -1.80
C VAL A 155 -11.93 0.07 -0.35
N ALA A 156 -10.89 0.37 0.44
CA ALA A 156 -10.85 0.01 1.85
C ALA A 156 -11.94 0.70 2.69
N ASP A 157 -12.24 1.96 2.42
CA ASP A 157 -13.25 2.74 3.16
C ASP A 157 -14.69 2.25 2.92
N PHE A 158 -14.95 1.56 1.81
CA PHE A 158 -16.25 0.98 1.49
C PHE A 158 -16.34 -0.52 1.74
N LEU A 159 -15.29 -1.15 2.29
CA LEU A 159 -15.41 -2.52 2.80
C LEU A 159 -16.37 -2.55 4.00
N PRO A 160 -17.13 -3.65 4.19
CA PRO A 160 -17.92 -3.84 5.41
C PRO A 160 -17.00 -3.85 6.63
N GLU A 161 -17.53 -3.52 7.82
CA GLU A 161 -16.75 -3.64 9.05
C GLU A 161 -16.21 -5.06 9.21
N ASP A 162 -14.98 -5.18 9.71
CA ASP A 162 -14.38 -6.48 9.93
C ASP A 162 -15.16 -7.20 11.05
N PRO A 163 -15.78 -8.37 10.78
CA PRO A 163 -16.46 -9.12 11.83
C PRO A 163 -15.50 -9.62 12.93
N ASN A 164 -14.19 -9.52 12.75
CA ASN A 164 -13.16 -9.96 13.70
C ASN A 164 -12.21 -8.83 14.20
N ALA A 165 -12.53 -7.55 13.96
CA ALA A 165 -11.73 -6.41 14.46
C ALA A 165 -11.90 -6.15 15.97
#